data_AF-A0A6M4P6J0-F1
#
_entry.id   AF-A0A6M4P6J0-F1
#
_cell.length_a   1.000
_cell.length_b   1.000
_cell.length_c   1.000
_cell.angle_alpha   90.00
_cell.angle_beta   90.00
_cell.angle_gamma   90.00
#
_symmetry.space_group_name_H-M   'P 1'
#
loop_
_entity.id
_entity.type
_entity.pdbx_description
1 polymer ?
#
loop_
_entity_poly.entity_id
_entity_poly.type
_entity_poly.pdbx_seq_one_letter_code
_entity_poly.pdbx_strand_id
1 'polypeptide(L)'
;MYETGILVALALWLYSTVSMFVRKNSLMEKNLNRIGRQISTTGLGVSDMKYPKPTAGKIFAKQALISALGLPFVLLSWLYVLVVGGMMVHAFIKDLGVPQSIKEWRWKLKNLDMTFDEMIKEIVKQEGLDESEYPRVRQEWVDYIDGLKARQ
;
A
#
# COMPACT_ATOMS: atom_id res chain seq x y z
N MET A 1 -4.14 -9.74 -3.03
CA MET A 1 -5.61 -9.54 -3.01
C MET A 1 -6.00 -8.10 -3.39
N TYR A 2 -5.21 -7.10 -3.01
CA TYR A 2 -5.42 -5.71 -3.44
C TYR A 2 -5.11 -5.51 -4.93
N GLU A 3 -4.07 -6.16 -5.47
CA GLU A 3 -3.71 -6.03 -6.89
C GLU A 3 -4.80 -6.56 -7.82
N THR A 4 -5.43 -7.69 -7.45
CA THR A 4 -6.52 -8.27 -8.23
C THR A 4 -7.76 -7.37 -8.25
N GLY A 5 -8.06 -6.68 -7.14
CA GLY A 5 -9.17 -5.71 -7.08
C GLY A 5 -8.96 -4.51 -8.01
N ILE A 6 -7.74 -3.97 -8.06
CA ILE A 6 -7.39 -2.85 -8.95
C ILE A 6 -7.51 -3.26 -10.42
N LEU A 7 -6.99 -4.44 -10.78
CA LEU A 7 -7.06 -4.93 -12.16
C LEU A 7 -8.50 -5.15 -12.63
N VAL A 8 -9.36 -5.71 -11.77
CA VAL A 8 -10.79 -5.90 -12.08
C VAL A 8 -11.50 -4.56 -12.22
N ALA A 9 -11.24 -3.60 -11.32
CA ALA A 9 -11.83 -2.26 -11.40
C ALA A 9 -11.41 -1.53 -12.69
N LEU A 10 -10.13 -1.64 -13.09
CA LEU A 10 -9.61 -1.06 -14.33
C LEU A 10 -10.26 -1.71 -15.56
N ALA A 11 -10.37 -3.04 -15.58
CA ALA A 11 -11.00 -3.77 -16.69
C ALA A 11 -12.48 -3.38 -16.85
N LEU A 12 -13.24 -3.28 -15.75
CA LEU A 12 -14.62 -2.81 -15.77
C LEU A 12 -14.74 -1.36 -16.24
N TRP A 13 -13.83 -0.48 -15.79
CA TRP A 13 -13.80 0.91 -16.23
C TRP A 13 -13.49 1.05 -17.72
N LEU A 14 -12.51 0.30 -18.24
CA LEU A 14 -12.17 0.25 -19.67
C LEU A 14 -13.35 -0.28 -20.48
N TYR A 15 -13.93 -1.41 -20.07
CA TYR A 15 -15.10 -1.99 -20.73
C TYR A 15 -16.28 -0.99 -20.78
N SER A 16 -16.58 -0.31 -19.66
CA SER A 16 -17.63 0.71 -19.58
C SER A 16 -17.36 1.90 -20.51
N THR A 17 -16.11 2.37 -20.57
CA THR A 17 -15.72 3.51 -21.40
C THR A 17 -15.80 3.17 -22.90
N VAL A 18 -15.26 2.02 -23.30
CA VAL A 18 -15.32 1.54 -24.69
C VAL A 18 -16.77 1.27 -25.10
N SER A 19 -17.54 0.56 -24.28
CA SER A 19 -18.95 0.28 -24.58
C SER A 19 -19.78 1.55 -24.68
N MET A 20 -19.53 2.57 -23.85
CA MET A 20 -20.18 3.89 -23.98
C MET A 20 -19.87 4.55 -25.32
N PHE A 21 -18.62 4.49 -25.78
CA PHE A 21 -18.21 5.07 -27.06
C PHE A 21 -18.85 4.34 -28.25
N VAL A 22 -18.82 3.01 -28.23
CA VAL A 22 -19.45 2.15 -29.25
C VAL A 22 -20.96 2.40 -29.30
N ARG A 23 -21.65 2.47 -28.15
CA ARG A 23 -23.09 2.75 -28.08
C ARG A 23 -23.45 4.12 -28.65
N LYS A 24 -22.72 5.17 -28.27
CA LYS A 24 -22.95 6.54 -28.79
C LYS A 24 -22.76 6.64 -30.31
N ASN A 25 -21.85 5.86 -30.90
CA ASN A 25 -21.64 5.88 -32.34
C ASN A 25 -22.53 4.89 -33.11
N SER A 26 -23.27 4.02 -32.41
CA SER A 26 -24.11 2.99 -33.03
C SER A 26 -25.28 3.58 -33.82
N LEU A 27 -25.52 3.04 -35.01
CA LEU A 27 -26.69 3.36 -35.83
C LEU A 27 -28.00 3.00 -35.13
N MET A 28 -28.00 1.95 -34.30
CA MET A 28 -29.18 1.52 -33.55
C MET A 28 -29.63 2.62 -32.58
N GLU A 29 -28.70 3.24 -31.87
CA GLU A 29 -29.03 4.32 -30.94
C GLU A 29 -29.48 5.57 -31.68
N LYS A 30 -28.87 5.89 -32.84
CA LYS A 30 -29.33 6.99 -33.71
C LYS A 30 -30.77 6.76 -34.19
N ASN A 31 -31.12 5.53 -34.56
CA ASN A 31 -32.47 5.17 -35.01
C ASN A 31 -33.48 5.16 -33.85
N LEU A 32 -33.12 4.63 -32.69
CA LEU A 32 -33.95 4.68 -31.48
C LEU A 32 -34.22 6.12 -31.05
N ASN A 33 -33.21 6.99 -31.11
CA ASN A 33 -33.37 8.40 -30.78
C ASN A 33 -34.40 9.11 -31.69
N ARG A 34 -34.51 8.72 -32.97
CA ARG A 34 -35.50 9.30 -33.91
C ARG A 34 -36.94 8.98 -33.52
N ILE A 35 -37.18 7.83 -32.88
CA ILE A 35 -38.50 7.40 -32.41
C ILE A 35 -38.75 7.74 -30.92
N GLY A 36 -37.91 8.60 -30.33
CA GLY A 36 -38.06 9.01 -28.93
C GLY A 36 -37.70 7.92 -27.90
N ARG A 37 -36.96 6.88 -28.30
CA ARG A 37 -36.54 5.77 -27.43
C ARG A 37 -35.03 5.73 -27.25
N GLN A 38 -34.57 5.06 -26.20
CA GLN A 38 -33.16 4.84 -25.91
C GLN A 38 -32.92 3.46 -25.33
N ILE A 39 -31.70 2.93 -25.50
CA ILE A 39 -31.29 1.71 -24.82
C ILE A 39 -31.14 2.03 -23.34
N SER A 40 -31.65 1.17 -22.46
CA SER A 40 -31.46 1.34 -21.02
C SER A 40 -29.97 1.36 -20.67
N THR A 41 -29.60 2.08 -19.62
CA THR A 41 -28.21 2.16 -19.15
C THR A 41 -27.64 0.77 -18.84
N THR A 42 -28.46 -0.16 -18.34
CA THR A 42 -28.09 -1.56 -18.07
C THR A 42 -28.02 -2.42 -19.33
N GLY A 43 -28.45 -1.93 -20.50
CA GLY A 43 -28.42 -2.66 -21.77
C GLY A 43 -29.51 -3.72 -21.92
N LEU A 44 -30.38 -3.90 -20.93
CA LEU A 44 -31.36 -4.99 -20.85
C LEU A 44 -32.71 -4.67 -21.53
N GLY A 45 -32.77 -3.63 -22.36
CA GLY A 45 -34.01 -3.27 -23.07
C GLY A 45 -34.04 -1.85 -23.60
N VAL A 46 -35.17 -1.51 -24.23
CA VAL A 46 -35.45 -0.17 -24.76
C VAL A 46 -36.40 0.55 -23.81
N SER A 47 -36.07 1.79 -23.45
CA SER A 47 -36.85 2.66 -22.59
C SER A 47 -37.21 3.94 -23.33
N ASP A 48 -38.29 4.60 -22.92
CA ASP A 48 -38.62 5.93 -23.44
C ASP A 48 -37.57 6.96 -23.01
N MET A 49 -37.31 7.94 -23.88
CA MET A 49 -36.30 8.96 -23.65
C MET A 49 -36.83 10.06 -22.72
N LYS A 50 -36.11 10.33 -21.63
CA LYS A 50 -36.40 11.48 -20.77
C LYS A 50 -35.82 12.76 -21.39
N TYR A 51 -36.67 13.75 -21.64
CA TYR A 51 -36.27 15.07 -22.13
C TYR A 51 -36.10 16.06 -20.95
N PRO A 52 -35.13 16.99 -21.03
CA PRO A 52 -34.14 17.18 -22.10
C PRO A 52 -32.96 16.19 -22.01
N LYS A 53 -32.48 15.72 -23.17
CA LYS A 53 -31.29 14.85 -23.25
C LYS A 53 -30.06 15.60 -22.72
N PRO A 54 -29.29 15.03 -21.79
CA PRO A 54 -28.07 15.67 -21.32
C PRO A 54 -27.09 15.86 -22.50
N THR A 55 -26.62 17.08 -22.68
CA THR A 55 -25.64 17.44 -23.71
C THR A 55 -24.37 16.59 -23.52
N ALA A 56 -23.71 16.18 -24.60
CA ALA A 56 -22.50 15.37 -24.53
C ALA A 56 -21.46 15.97 -23.55
N GLY A 57 -21.31 17.30 -23.54
CA GLY A 57 -20.45 18.03 -22.62
C GLY A 57 -20.78 17.80 -21.14
N LYS A 58 -22.06 17.71 -20.75
CA LYS A 58 -22.46 17.44 -19.35
C LYS A 58 -22.08 16.02 -18.92
N ILE A 59 -22.16 15.05 -19.83
CA ILE A 59 -21.74 13.66 -19.57
C ILE A 59 -20.22 13.60 -19.41
N PHE A 60 -19.47 14.24 -20.30
CA PHE A 60 -18.01 14.31 -20.21
C PHE A 60 -17.55 15.05 -18.95
N ALA A 61 -18.16 16.18 -18.61
CA ALA A 61 -17.85 16.93 -17.40
C ALA A 61 -18.09 16.10 -16.13
N LYS A 62 -19.20 15.34 -16.07
CA LYS A 62 -19.48 14.43 -14.95
C LYS A 62 -18.41 13.33 -14.84
N GLN A 63 -18.03 12.72 -15.96
CA GLN A 63 -16.99 11.68 -15.96
C GLN A 63 -15.63 12.26 -15.58
N ALA A 64 -15.27 13.43 -16.11
CA ALA A 64 -14.04 14.14 -15.78
C ALA A 64 -13.99 14.49 -14.28
N LEU A 65 -15.11 14.93 -13.69
CA LEU A 65 -15.20 15.20 -12.26
C LEU A 65 -14.99 13.94 -11.41
N ILE A 66 -15.64 12.82 -11.76
CA ILE A 66 -15.47 11.55 -11.07
C ILE A 66 -14.01 11.07 -11.17
N SER A 67 -13.43 11.12 -12.37
CA SER A 67 -12.03 10.77 -12.58
C SER A 67 -11.08 11.71 -11.83
N ALA A 68 -11.35 13.02 -11.81
CA ALA A 68 -10.55 14.01 -11.08
C ALA A 68 -10.62 13.83 -9.56
N LEU A 69 -11.75 13.34 -9.02
CA LEU A 69 -11.87 12.97 -7.62
C LEU A 69 -11.17 11.64 -7.30
N GLY A 70 -11.22 10.66 -8.21
CA GLY A 70 -10.58 9.35 -8.02
C GLY A 70 -9.06 9.36 -8.21
N LEU A 71 -8.55 10.17 -9.14
CA LEU A 71 -7.14 10.22 -9.49
C LEU A 71 -6.21 10.54 -8.30
N PRO A 72 -6.51 11.51 -7.41
CA PRO A 72 -5.72 11.75 -6.21
C PRO A 72 -5.57 10.51 -5.32
N PHE A 73 -6.61 9.70 -5.15
CA PHE A 73 -6.53 8.47 -4.34
C PHE A 73 -5.61 7.43 -4.97
N VAL A 74 -5.67 7.29 -6.30
CA VAL A 74 -4.77 6.39 -7.04
C VAL A 74 -3.32 6.87 -6.89
N LEU A 75 -3.07 8.17 -7.07
CA LEU A 75 -1.74 8.76 -6.90
C LEU A 75 -1.22 8.61 -5.46
N LEU A 76 -2.06 8.84 -4.46
CA LEU A 76 -1.72 8.63 -3.05
C LEU A 76 -1.39 7.16 -2.75
N SER A 77 -2.12 6.21 -3.34
CA SER A 77 -1.82 4.78 -3.20
C SER A 77 -0.44 4.44 -3.77
N TRP A 78 -0.06 5.00 -4.91
CA TRP A 78 1.27 4.79 -5.49
C TRP A 78 2.37 5.51 -4.70
N LEU A 79 2.10 6.71 -4.19
CA LEU A 79 3.01 7.41 -3.30
C LEU A 79 3.31 6.59 -2.05
N TYR A 80 2.29 5.96 -1.45
CA TYR A 80 2.49 5.06 -0.32
C TYR A 80 3.42 3.89 -0.67
N VAL A 81 3.22 3.24 -1.83
CA VAL A 81 4.11 2.17 -2.31
C VAL A 81 5.55 2.68 -2.47
N LEU A 82 5.75 3.87 -3.03
CA LEU A 82 7.09 4.46 -3.18
C LEU A 82 7.75 4.76 -1.83
N VAL A 83 6.98 5.27 -0.85
CA VAL A 83 7.49 5.55 0.50
C VAL A 83 7.89 4.25 1.20
N VAL A 84 7.04 3.22 1.17
CA VAL A 84 7.35 1.92 1.78
C VAL A 84 8.54 1.24 1.08
N GLY A 85 8.55 1.23 -0.25
CA GLY A 85 9.67 0.71 -1.03
C GLY A 85 10.98 1.46 -0.74
N GLY A 86 10.92 2.79 -0.65
CA GLY A 86 12.05 3.63 -0.27
C GLY A 86 12.57 3.32 1.14
N MET A 87 11.68 3.12 2.12
CA MET A 87 12.07 2.70 3.47
C MET A 87 12.74 1.33 3.48
N MET A 88 12.24 0.36 2.70
CA MET A 88 12.87 -0.96 2.56
C MET A 88 14.26 -0.87 1.94
N VAL A 89 14.41 -0.11 0.85
CA VAL A 89 15.71 0.11 0.19
C VAL A 89 16.67 0.81 1.14
N HIS A 90 16.22 1.84 1.85
CA HIS A 90 17.04 2.55 2.84
C HIS A 90 17.49 1.61 3.97
N ALA A 91 16.60 0.78 4.51
CA ALA A 91 16.96 -0.22 5.52
C ALA A 91 17.98 -1.22 4.98
N PHE A 92 17.79 -1.70 3.75
CA PHE A 92 18.72 -2.62 3.09
C PHE A 92 20.10 -1.99 2.89
N ILE A 93 20.18 -0.76 2.37
CA ILE A 93 21.45 -0.04 2.18
C ILE A 93 22.14 0.17 3.52
N LYS A 94 21.40 0.54 4.57
CA LYS A 94 21.95 0.69 5.92
C LYS A 94 22.54 -0.63 6.41
N ASP A 95 21.88 -1.76 6.16
CA ASP A 95 22.36 -3.08 6.56
C ASP A 95 23.55 -3.57 5.72
N LEU A 96 23.71 -3.15 4.46
CA LEU A 96 24.89 -3.51 3.66
C LEU A 96 26.20 -3.08 4.32
N GLY A 97 26.25 -1.90 4.94
CA GLY A 97 27.44 -1.36 5.60
C GLY A 97 27.71 -1.91 7.01
N VAL A 98 26.82 -2.72 7.57
CA VAL A 98 26.97 -3.23 8.94
C VAL A 98 27.93 -4.43 8.96
N PRO A 99 28.91 -4.46 9.89
CA PRO A 99 29.78 -5.62 10.11
C PRO A 99 29.00 -6.93 10.32
N GLN A 100 29.56 -8.03 9.83
CA GLN A 100 28.92 -9.36 9.90
C GLN A 100 28.61 -9.79 11.34
N SER A 101 29.48 -9.46 12.31
CA SER A 101 29.27 -9.77 13.73
C SER A 101 28.00 -9.13 14.30
N ILE A 102 27.70 -7.90 13.89
CA ILE A 102 26.50 -7.17 14.31
C ILE A 102 25.26 -7.74 13.61
N LYS A 103 25.37 -8.15 12.34
CA LYS A 103 24.27 -8.82 11.62
C LYS A 103 23.88 -10.12 12.30
N GLU A 104 24.86 -10.94 12.65
CA GLU A 104 24.63 -12.19 13.37
C GLU A 104 24.00 -11.95 14.74
N TRP A 105 24.50 -10.98 15.50
CA TRP A 105 23.91 -10.62 16.79
C TRP A 105 22.44 -10.15 16.65
N ARG A 106 22.15 -9.28 15.69
CA ARG A 106 20.77 -8.85 15.38
C ARG A 106 19.87 -10.01 14.95
N TRP A 107 20.42 -10.97 14.21
CA TRP A 107 19.70 -12.16 13.80
C TRP A 107 19.41 -13.07 15.00
N LYS A 108 20.39 -13.29 15.89
CA LYS A 108 20.22 -14.06 17.14
C LYS A 108 19.13 -13.46 18.01
N LEU A 109 19.14 -12.14 18.23
CA LEU A 109 18.10 -11.42 18.98
C LEU A 109 16.67 -11.59 18.42
N LYS A 110 16.53 -11.81 17.10
CA LYS A 110 15.21 -11.95 16.46
C LYS A 110 14.71 -13.38 16.37
N ASN A 111 15.61 -14.36 16.39
CA ASN A 111 15.29 -15.75 16.02
C ASN A 111 15.66 -16.79 17.08
N LEU A 112 16.45 -16.43 18.09
CA LEU A 112 16.83 -17.31 19.18
C LEU A 112 16.27 -16.78 20.50
N ASP A 113 15.74 -17.69 21.31
CA ASP A 113 15.40 -17.40 22.70
C ASP A 113 16.70 -17.43 23.52
N MET A 114 17.27 -16.25 23.77
CA MET A 114 18.52 -16.11 24.50
C MET A 114 18.24 -15.79 25.96
N THR A 115 18.92 -16.49 26.85
CA THR A 115 18.91 -16.14 28.26
C THR A 115 19.57 -14.78 28.50
N PHE A 116 19.24 -14.13 29.61
CA PHE A 116 19.84 -12.84 29.98
C PHE A 116 21.37 -12.89 30.02
N ASP A 117 21.92 -13.97 30.55
CA ASP A 117 23.36 -14.16 30.65
C ASP A 117 24.02 -14.31 29.27
N GLU A 118 23.38 -15.00 28.32
CA GLU A 118 23.85 -15.12 26.93
C GLU A 118 23.80 -13.78 26.19
N MET A 119 22.76 -12.97 26.42
CA MET A 119 22.67 -11.62 25.85
C MET A 119 23.83 -10.74 26.31
N ILE A 120 24.15 -10.77 27.62
CA ILE A 120 25.26 -9.98 28.15
C ILE A 120 26.61 -10.46 27.63
N LYS A 121 26.83 -11.77 27.53
CA LYS A 121 28.07 -12.31 26.93
C LYS A 121 28.26 -11.85 25.49
N GLU A 122 27.20 -11.83 24.69
CA GLU A 122 27.28 -11.31 23.33
C GLU A 122 27.53 -9.80 23.30
N ILE A 123 27.00 -9.00 24.23
CA ILE A 123 27.31 -7.56 24.32
C ILE A 123 28.80 -7.33 24.62
N VAL A 124 29.33 -7.99 25.65
CA VAL A 124 30.77 -7.92 26.03
C VAL A 124 31.65 -8.24 24.82
N LYS A 125 31.28 -9.30 24.07
CA LYS A 125 31.98 -9.70 22.84
C LYS A 125 31.91 -8.65 21.73
N GLN A 126 30.77 -7.98 21.54
CA GLN A 126 30.62 -6.96 20.49
C GLN A 126 31.30 -5.63 20.85
N GLU A 127 31.40 -5.31 22.14
CA GLU A 127 32.13 -4.14 22.64
C GLU A 127 33.66 -4.34 22.64
N GLY A 128 34.12 -5.58 22.38
CA GLY A 128 35.54 -5.92 22.40
C GLY A 128 36.14 -5.92 23.80
N LEU A 129 35.30 -6.09 24.83
CA LEU A 129 35.73 -6.21 26.21
C LEU A 129 36.24 -7.63 26.48
N ASP A 130 37.17 -7.76 27.43
CA ASP A 130 37.68 -9.06 27.85
C ASP A 130 36.60 -9.85 28.62
N GLU A 131 36.63 -11.18 28.50
CA GLU A 131 35.63 -12.05 29.15
C GLU A 131 35.69 -11.94 30.69
N SER A 132 36.82 -11.51 31.26
CA SER A 132 36.94 -11.21 32.68
C SER A 132 36.08 -10.02 33.14
N GLU A 133 35.66 -9.12 32.25
CA GLU A 133 34.78 -8.01 32.58
C GLU A 133 33.30 -8.40 32.65
N TYR A 134 32.94 -9.62 32.22
CA TYR A 134 31.56 -10.11 32.21
C TYR A 134 30.82 -9.92 33.56
N PRO A 135 31.40 -10.27 34.73
CA PRO A 135 30.71 -10.11 36.01
C PRO A 135 30.38 -8.66 36.33
N ARG A 136 31.26 -7.73 35.94
CA ARG A 136 31.06 -6.28 36.13
C ARG A 136 29.88 -5.79 35.28
N VAL A 137 29.92 -6.06 33.98
CA VAL A 137 28.88 -5.65 33.03
C VAL A 137 27.53 -6.27 33.41
N ARG A 138 27.52 -7.54 33.83
CA ARG A 138 26.30 -8.20 34.31
C ARG A 138 25.68 -7.47 35.50
N GLN A 139 26.50 -7.10 36.49
CA GLN A 139 26.00 -6.41 37.68
C GLN A 139 25.42 -5.04 37.33
N GLU A 140 26.09 -4.28 36.46
CA GLU A 140 25.62 -2.96 36.01
C GLU A 140 24.23 -3.04 35.35
N TRP A 141 23.99 -4.06 34.52
CA TRP A 141 22.69 -4.27 33.89
C TRP A 141 21.61 -4.72 34.86
N VAL A 142 21.95 -5.57 35.84
CA VAL A 142 21.00 -5.98 36.91
C VAL A 142 20.58 -4.76 37.73
N ASP A 143 21.55 -3.96 38.19
CA ASP A 143 21.29 -2.76 38.99
C ASP A 143 20.45 -1.74 38.20
N TYR A 144 20.71 -1.59 36.90
CA TYR A 144 19.91 -0.74 36.00
C TYR A 144 18.45 -1.20 35.92
N ILE A 145 18.20 -2.50 35.72
CA ILE A 145 16.85 -3.07 35.63
C ILE A 145 16.10 -2.92 36.95
N ASP A 146 16.75 -3.19 38.08
CA ASP A 146 16.12 -3.07 39.39
C ASP A 146 15.82 -1.61 39.73
N GLY A 147 16.69 -0.68 39.33
CA GLY A 147 16.43 0.76 39.41
C GLY A 147 15.23 1.22 38.58
N LEU A 148 14.96 0.60 37.42
CA LEU A 148 13.76 0.87 36.62
C LEU A 148 12.50 0.34 37.30
N LYS A 149 12.54 -0.86 37.89
CA LYS A 149 11.41 -1.45 38.61
C LYS A 149 11.03 -0.63 39.84
N ALA A 150 12.00 -0.08 40.56
CA ALA A 150 11.75 0.75 41.73
C ALA A 150 11.05 2.09 41.43
N ARG A 151 11.01 2.51 40.16
CA ARG A 151 10.36 3.75 39.70
C ARG A 151 8.94 3.55 39.17
N GLN A 152 8.50 2.31 38.99
CA GLN A 152 7.15 1.96 38.57
C GLN A 152 6.26 1.69 39.77
#